data_AF-A0A2V8WP66-F1
#
_entry.id   AF-A0A2V8WP66-F1
#
_cell.length_a   1.000
_cell.length_b   1.000
_cell.length_c   1.000
_cell.angle_alpha   90.00
_cell.angle_beta   90.00
_cell.angle_gamma   90.00
#
_symmetry.space_group_name_H-M   'P 1'
#
loop_
_entity.id
_entity.type
_entity.pdbx_description
1 polymer ?
#
loop_
_entity_poly.entity_id
_entity_poly.type
_entity_poly.pdbx_seq_one_letter_code
_entity_poly.pdbx_strand_id
1 'polypeptide(L)'
;MLVGTVDYMAPEQLEGEPVDPHTDLFALGLVLYEMATGGNPFLGQSATSTIANILKEEVPPIAQRNPLAPPELERIVQKCLRKRIDERYASARDLALDLGALRRSLEPTGRRSAAVGAEPAAPVAISRGAVRALLMLIQLGYLAMYALALYKFHDVLRASHELYASATLGSILLMAGVLGVPVRLYQFTALAFDYPDLGLKFRWLFPAVLLLDTVWAAIPLLFLVQLRGLVLVCAAALAFLPFSQRTLLYAAYAHSGGRSSAIQMPGAH
;
A
#
# COMPACT_ATOMS: atom_id res chain seq x y z
N MET A 1 26.76 15.33 8.99
CA MET A 1 26.22 15.50 7.63
C MET A 1 24.73 15.16 7.69
N LEU A 2 23.87 16.17 7.84
CA LEU A 2 22.42 16.04 8.04
C LEU A 2 21.70 16.54 6.77
N VAL A 3 21.90 15.83 5.65
CA VAL A 3 21.60 16.30 4.28
C VAL A 3 20.16 15.93 3.83
N GLY A 4 19.22 15.74 4.75
CA GLY A 4 17.86 15.37 4.32
C GLY A 4 16.70 15.74 5.24
N THR A 5 16.97 16.27 6.44
CA THR A 5 15.87 16.60 7.37
C THR A 5 15.41 18.04 7.22
N VAL A 6 16.33 18.98 6.93
CA VAL A 6 16.03 20.42 6.92
C VAL A 6 15.13 20.83 5.76
N ASP A 7 15.26 20.19 4.60
CA ASP A 7 14.60 20.61 3.35
C ASP A 7 13.07 20.50 3.40
N TYR A 8 12.54 19.74 4.35
CA TYR A 8 11.09 19.56 4.57
C TYR A 8 10.61 20.05 5.94
N MET A 9 11.47 20.72 6.73
CA MET A 9 11.09 21.26 8.03
C MET A 9 10.15 22.46 7.86
N ALA A 10 9.18 22.56 8.77
CA ALA A 10 8.34 23.75 8.88
C ALA A 10 9.07 24.87 9.64
N PRO A 11 8.70 26.15 9.43
CA PRO A 11 9.27 27.30 10.13
C PRO A 11 9.34 27.13 11.65
N GLU A 12 8.26 26.64 12.26
CA GLU A 12 8.16 26.41 13.70
C GLU A 12 9.19 25.39 14.22
N GLN A 13 9.54 24.37 13.42
CA GLN A 13 10.56 23.38 13.79
C GLN A 13 11.97 24.00 13.76
N LEU A 14 12.19 24.96 12.87
CA LEU A 14 13.48 25.66 12.73
C LEU A 14 13.66 26.74 13.82
N GLU A 15 12.56 27.31 14.30
CA GLU A 15 12.54 28.29 15.39
C GLU A 15 12.51 27.63 16.78
N GLY A 16 12.28 26.32 16.86
CA GLY A 16 12.21 25.56 18.12
C GLY A 16 10.87 25.70 18.85
N GLU A 17 9.84 26.14 18.14
CA GLU A 17 8.46 26.23 18.60
C GLU A 17 7.80 24.83 18.67
N PRO A 18 6.71 24.66 19.44
CA PRO A 18 6.05 23.37 19.57
C PRO A 18 5.51 22.86 18.23
N VAL A 19 5.82 21.60 17.93
CA VAL A 19 5.35 20.89 16.73
C VAL A 19 3.89 20.49 16.90
N ASP A 20 3.07 20.80 15.91
CA ASP A 20 1.62 20.57 15.88
C ASP A 20 1.24 19.95 14.52
N PRO A 21 0.03 19.39 14.29
CA PRO A 21 -0.35 18.82 12.99
C PRO A 21 -0.23 19.80 11.80
N HIS A 22 -0.17 21.11 12.06
CA HIS A 22 0.10 22.14 11.06
C HIS A 22 1.51 22.06 10.45
N THR A 23 2.47 21.43 11.14
CA THR A 23 3.80 21.12 10.64
C THR A 23 3.73 20.10 9.49
N ASP A 24 2.92 19.05 9.66
CA ASP A 24 2.72 18.04 8.60
C ASP A 24 2.04 18.65 7.37
N LEU A 25 1.16 19.63 7.55
CA LEU A 25 0.52 20.36 6.45
C LEU A 25 1.53 21.18 5.64
N PHE A 26 2.52 21.77 6.31
CA PHE A 26 3.60 22.50 5.64
C PHE A 26 4.49 21.55 4.83
N ALA A 27 4.93 20.45 5.44
CA ALA A 27 5.75 19.43 4.77
C ALA A 27 5.01 18.85 3.54
N LEU A 28 3.71 18.55 3.67
CA LEU A 28 2.89 18.10 2.55
C LEU A 28 2.78 19.18 1.46
N GLY A 29 2.67 20.46 1.84
CA GLY A 29 2.70 21.58 0.90
C GLY A 29 3.97 21.61 0.05
N LEU A 30 5.13 21.33 0.66
CA LEU A 30 6.42 21.25 -0.07
C LEU A 30 6.42 20.10 -1.07
N VAL A 31 5.93 18.93 -0.66
CA VAL A 31 5.83 17.75 -1.53
C VAL A 31 4.88 18.03 -2.70
N LEU A 32 3.74 18.68 -2.47
CA LEU A 32 2.80 19.07 -3.53
C LEU A 32 3.44 20.05 -4.52
N TYR A 33 4.18 21.04 -4.02
CA TYR A 33 4.91 21.99 -4.87
C TYR A 33 5.97 21.27 -5.72
N GLU A 34 6.75 20.39 -5.10
CA GLU A 34 7.81 19.65 -5.76
C GLU A 34 7.26 18.69 -6.81
N MET A 35 6.15 18.01 -6.54
CA MET A 35 5.47 17.18 -7.55
C MET A 35 4.93 18.01 -8.72
N ALA A 36 4.47 19.24 -8.47
CA ALA A 36 3.94 20.11 -9.51
C ALA A 36 5.04 20.76 -10.38
N THR A 37 6.22 21.02 -9.82
CA THR A 37 7.28 21.83 -10.45
C THR A 37 8.59 21.09 -10.69
N GLY A 38 8.78 19.90 -10.13
CA GLY A 38 10.00 19.12 -10.17
C GLY A 38 11.10 19.56 -9.21
N GLY A 39 10.85 20.49 -8.29
CA GLY A 39 11.86 20.87 -7.28
C GLY A 39 11.29 21.64 -6.08
N ASN A 40 12.00 21.58 -4.95
CA ASN A 40 11.62 22.24 -3.71
C ASN A 40 11.71 23.78 -3.83
N PRO A 41 10.74 24.55 -3.32
CA PRO A 41 10.69 26.01 -3.48
C PRO A 41 11.76 26.76 -2.66
N PHE A 42 12.27 26.16 -1.57
CA PHE A 42 13.18 26.82 -0.63
C PHE A 42 14.60 26.26 -0.64
N LEU A 43 14.90 25.27 -1.49
CA LEU A 43 16.22 24.62 -1.52
C LEU A 43 17.33 25.62 -1.84
N GLY A 44 18.26 25.80 -0.90
CA GLY A 44 19.43 26.66 -1.05
C GLY A 44 20.72 25.88 -1.33
N GLN A 45 21.83 26.61 -1.53
CA GLN A 45 23.15 26.00 -1.77
C GLN A 45 23.76 25.35 -0.51
N SER A 46 23.20 25.66 0.67
CA SER A 46 23.60 25.15 1.98
C SER A 46 22.40 24.99 2.90
N ALA A 47 22.51 24.17 3.95
CA ALA A 47 21.45 24.00 4.94
C ALA A 47 21.03 25.34 5.57
N THR A 48 21.98 26.22 5.89
CA THR A 48 21.69 27.56 6.44
C THR A 48 20.90 28.44 5.47
N SER A 49 21.22 28.38 4.17
CA SER A 49 20.43 29.09 3.16
C SER A 49 19.03 28.49 2.99
N THR A 50 18.87 27.17 3.06
CA THR A 50 17.54 26.53 3.02
C THR A 50 16.71 26.96 4.22
N ILE A 51 17.28 27.00 5.43
CA ILE A 51 16.62 27.50 6.63
C ILE A 51 16.17 28.95 6.45
N ALA A 52 17.07 29.82 5.98
CA ALA A 52 16.73 31.21 5.73
C ALA A 52 15.57 31.36 4.73
N ASN A 53 15.57 30.56 3.66
CA ASN A 53 14.51 30.55 2.67
C ASN A 53 13.17 30.04 3.25
N ILE A 54 13.19 28.97 4.03
CA ILE A 54 11.99 28.45 4.70
C ILE A 54 11.39 29.50 5.63
N LEU A 55 12.21 30.28 6.33
CA LEU A 55 11.71 31.30 7.27
C LEU A 55 11.24 32.59 6.58
N LYS A 56 11.89 33.03 5.50
CA LYS A 56 11.73 34.40 4.98
C LYS A 56 11.20 34.49 3.56
N GLU A 57 11.53 33.54 2.69
CA GLU A 57 11.20 33.65 1.28
C GLU A 57 9.75 33.24 1.01
N GLU A 58 9.12 33.93 0.06
CA GLU A 58 7.80 33.56 -0.44
C GLU A 58 7.90 32.37 -1.39
N VAL A 59 6.80 31.62 -1.51
CA VAL A 59 6.73 30.48 -2.43
C VAL A 59 6.70 31.02 -3.86
N PRO A 60 7.64 30.62 -4.73
CA PRO A 60 7.58 31.03 -6.14
C PRO A 60 6.29 30.52 -6.80
N PRO A 61 5.66 31.28 -7.72
CA PRO A 61 4.46 30.82 -8.42
C PRO A 61 4.69 29.52 -9.18
N ILE A 62 3.80 28.54 -9.03
CA ILE A 62 3.89 27.25 -9.73
C ILE A 62 3.87 27.48 -11.24
N ALA A 63 3.06 28.44 -11.71
CA ALA A 63 2.95 28.81 -13.12
C ALA A 63 4.28 29.18 -13.78
N GLN A 64 5.29 29.66 -13.03
CA GLN A 64 6.61 29.97 -13.58
C GLN A 64 7.39 28.72 -14.02
N ARG A 65 7.18 27.59 -13.34
CA ARG A 65 7.86 26.31 -13.63
C ARG A 65 6.98 25.34 -14.40
N ASN A 66 5.67 25.36 -14.14
CA ASN A 66 4.69 24.51 -14.80
C ASN A 66 3.44 25.34 -15.18
N PRO A 67 3.42 25.95 -16.39
CA PRO A 67 2.28 26.73 -16.87
C PRO A 67 0.99 25.92 -17.07
N LEU A 68 1.10 24.58 -17.12
CA LEU A 68 -0.05 23.69 -17.26
C LEU A 68 -0.70 23.36 -15.90
N ALA A 69 -0.08 23.76 -14.79
CA ALA A 69 -0.65 23.56 -13.47
C ALA A 69 -1.92 24.40 -13.28
N PRO A 70 -3.01 23.82 -12.75
CA PRO A 70 -4.23 24.57 -12.47
C PRO A 70 -3.98 25.68 -11.45
N PRO A 71 -4.51 26.91 -11.63
CA PRO A 71 -4.34 28.01 -10.67
C PRO A 71 -4.82 27.66 -9.25
N GLU A 72 -5.83 26.80 -9.16
CA GLU A 72 -6.37 26.33 -7.89
C GLU A 72 -5.39 25.43 -7.13
N LEU A 73 -4.53 24.67 -7.83
CA LEU A 73 -3.44 23.92 -7.19
C LEU A 73 -2.44 24.87 -6.53
N GLU A 74 -2.11 25.96 -7.21
CA GLU A 74 -1.22 27.00 -6.66
C GLU A 74 -1.81 27.64 -5.41
N ARG A 75 -3.11 27.99 -5.44
CA ARG A 75 -3.81 28.52 -4.26
C ARG A 75 -3.73 27.56 -3.07
N ILE A 76 -3.94 26.27 -3.29
CA ILE A 76 -3.88 25.24 -2.24
C ILE A 76 -2.46 25.14 -1.66
N VAL A 77 -1.45 25.05 -2.52
CA VAL A 77 -0.04 24.94 -2.12
C VAL A 77 0.43 26.17 -1.36
N GLN A 78 0.12 27.38 -1.85
CA GLN A 78 0.45 28.62 -1.14
C GLN A 78 -0.18 28.69 0.25
N LYS A 79 -1.42 28.19 0.42
CA LYS A 79 -2.08 28.14 1.73
C LYS A 79 -1.40 27.15 2.68
N CYS A 80 -0.94 25.99 2.20
CA CYS A 80 -0.15 25.06 3.03
C CYS A 80 1.18 25.66 3.48
N LEU A 81 1.82 26.45 2.61
CA LEU A 81 3.16 26.99 2.81
C LEU A 81 3.20 28.39 3.45
N ARG A 82 2.09 28.84 4.03
CA ARG A 82 2.08 30.08 4.84
C ARG A 82 3.00 29.92 6.04
N LYS A 83 3.76 30.97 6.35
CA LYS A 83 4.74 30.92 7.45
C LYS A 83 4.04 30.83 8.81
N ARG A 84 3.01 31.64 9.00
CA ARG A 84 2.19 31.62 10.22
C ARG A 84 1.19 30.47 10.20
N ILE A 85 1.09 29.76 11.32
CA ILE A 85 0.25 28.55 11.46
C ILE A 85 -1.25 28.88 11.27
N ASP A 86 -1.71 30.03 11.77
CA ASP A 86 -3.10 30.51 11.70
C ASP A 86 -3.56 30.85 10.26
N GLU A 87 -2.61 31.06 9.35
CA GLU A 87 -2.90 31.30 7.93
C GLU A 87 -2.93 30.01 7.10
N ARG A 88 -2.53 28.86 7.68
CA ARG A 88 -2.57 27.54 7.03
C ARG A 88 -3.98 26.96 7.08
N TYR A 89 -4.13 25.75 6.55
CA TYR A 89 -5.35 24.97 6.79
C TYR A 89 -5.45 24.60 8.27
N ALA A 90 -6.64 24.76 8.85
CA ALA A 90 -6.91 24.39 10.23
C ALA A 90 -6.79 22.87 10.47
N SER A 91 -6.98 22.06 9.42
CA SER A 91 -6.84 20.61 9.51
C SER A 91 -6.49 19.97 8.16
N ALA A 92 -5.95 18.75 8.21
CA ALA A 92 -5.74 17.91 7.03
C ALA A 92 -7.05 17.59 6.30
N ARG A 93 -8.19 17.60 7.00
CA ARG A 93 -9.52 17.41 6.40
C ARG A 93 -9.87 18.57 5.47
N ASP A 94 -9.57 19.80 5.86
CA ASP A 94 -9.87 20.99 5.05
C ASP A 94 -9.01 21.01 3.78
N LEU A 95 -7.74 20.65 3.89
CA LEU A 95 -6.86 20.46 2.73
C LEU A 95 -7.38 19.37 1.79
N ALA A 96 -7.82 18.23 2.34
CA ALA A 96 -8.36 17.14 1.53
C ALA A 96 -9.66 17.52 0.80
N LEU A 97 -10.50 18.38 1.39
CA LEU A 97 -11.71 18.90 0.75
C LEU A 97 -11.36 19.77 -0.47
N ASP A 98 -10.41 20.70 -0.33
CA ASP A 98 -9.98 21.58 -1.43
C ASP A 98 -9.31 20.77 -2.55
N LEU A 99 -8.42 19.82 -2.23
CA LEU A 99 -7.84 18.90 -3.22
C LEU A 99 -8.90 18.04 -3.93
N GLY A 100 -9.92 17.59 -3.19
CA GLY A 100 -11.05 16.84 -3.75
C GLY A 100 -11.95 17.68 -4.65
N ALA A 101 -12.11 18.98 -4.36
CA ALA A 101 -12.79 19.93 -5.23
C ALA A 101 -11.99 20.17 -6.52
N LEU A 102 -10.68 20.40 -6.41
CA LEU A 102 -9.77 20.55 -7.55
C LEU A 102 -9.81 19.33 -8.47
N ARG A 103 -9.73 18.12 -7.90
CA ARG A 103 -9.82 16.89 -8.71
C ARG A 103 -11.10 16.84 -9.55
N ARG A 104 -12.24 17.22 -8.96
CA ARG A 104 -13.53 17.27 -9.67
C ARG A 104 -13.59 18.36 -10.74
N SER A 105 -12.92 19.49 -10.55
CA SER A 105 -12.87 20.55 -11.58
C SER A 105 -11.94 20.21 -12.75
N LEU A 106 -10.96 19.33 -12.53
CA LEU A 106 -10.07 18.83 -13.57
C LEU A 106 -10.70 17.69 -14.39
N GLU A 107 -11.76 17.06 -13.87
CA GLU A 107 -12.59 16.17 -14.67
C GLU A 107 -13.36 17.01 -15.69
N PRO A 108 -13.18 16.78 -17.01
CA PRO A 108 -13.85 17.60 -18.02
C PRO A 108 -15.37 17.49 -17.90
N THR A 109 -16.07 18.61 -17.69
CA THR A 109 -17.55 18.74 -17.64
C THR A 109 -18.26 18.33 -18.95
N GLY A 110 -17.55 17.73 -19.92
CA GLY A 110 -18.03 17.43 -21.27
C GLY A 110 -18.00 15.96 -21.69
N ARG A 111 -17.86 14.98 -20.78
CA ARG A 111 -17.93 13.54 -21.15
C ARG A 111 -19.14 12.82 -20.56
N ARG A 112 -20.32 13.37 -20.84
CA ARG A 112 -21.57 12.59 -21.01
C ARG A 112 -21.92 12.60 -22.50
N SER A 113 -21.36 11.67 -23.28
CA SER A 113 -22.05 10.93 -24.37
C SER A 113 -21.04 10.12 -25.21
N ALA A 114 -21.41 8.87 -25.46
CA ALA A 114 -21.07 7.98 -26.57
C ALA A 114 -19.87 8.33 -27.48
N ALA A 115 -18.77 7.59 -27.34
CA ALA A 115 -17.95 7.14 -28.45
C ALA A 115 -17.40 5.74 -28.11
N VAL A 116 -17.78 4.77 -28.93
CA VAL A 116 -17.42 3.34 -28.87
C VAL A 116 -15.91 3.18 -29.12
N GLY A 117 -15.24 2.32 -28.33
CA GLY A 117 -13.99 1.69 -28.77
C GLY A 117 -12.69 2.04 -28.02
N ALA A 118 -12.72 2.22 -26.71
CA ALA A 118 -11.67 1.80 -25.76
C ALA A 118 -12.12 2.19 -24.35
N GLU A 119 -12.88 1.31 -23.69
CA GLU A 119 -13.11 1.45 -22.25
C GLU A 119 -11.75 1.43 -21.53
N PRO A 120 -11.39 2.41 -20.68
CA PRO A 120 -10.58 2.07 -19.52
C PRO A 120 -11.47 1.11 -18.74
N ALA A 121 -11.12 -0.19 -18.78
CA ALA A 121 -11.94 -1.24 -18.19
C ALA A 121 -12.50 -0.74 -16.86
N ALA A 122 -13.82 -0.58 -16.79
CA ALA A 122 -14.49 -0.32 -15.52
C ALA A 122 -13.83 -1.26 -14.50
N PRO A 123 -13.37 -0.78 -13.34
CA PRO A 123 -12.72 -1.66 -12.38
C PRO A 123 -13.66 -2.83 -12.23
N VAL A 124 -13.22 -4.02 -12.68
CA VAL A 124 -14.08 -5.20 -12.73
C VAL A 124 -14.71 -5.23 -11.36
N ALA A 125 -16.03 -5.03 -11.30
CA ALA A 125 -16.74 -4.99 -10.03
C ALA A 125 -16.80 -6.44 -9.56
N ILE A 126 -15.65 -6.97 -9.14
CA ILE A 126 -15.53 -8.33 -8.67
C ILE A 126 -16.38 -8.35 -7.40
N SER A 127 -17.44 -9.15 -7.41
CA SER A 127 -18.31 -9.23 -6.27
C SER A 127 -17.48 -9.61 -5.05
N ARG A 128 -17.65 -8.89 -3.94
CA ARG A 128 -16.88 -9.16 -2.71
C ARG A 128 -17.04 -10.62 -2.27
N GLY A 129 -18.20 -11.22 -2.56
CA GLY A 129 -18.44 -12.66 -2.41
C GLY A 129 -17.56 -13.54 -3.29
N ALA A 130 -17.39 -13.23 -4.58
CA ALA A 130 -16.52 -13.98 -5.48
C ALA A 130 -15.04 -13.87 -5.06
N VAL A 131 -14.57 -12.69 -4.67
CA VAL A 131 -13.20 -12.52 -4.14
C VAL A 131 -13.01 -13.37 -2.88
N ARG A 132 -13.97 -13.31 -1.94
CA ARG A 132 -13.93 -14.12 -0.71
C ARG A 132 -13.91 -15.62 -1.00
N ALA A 133 -14.80 -16.10 -1.87
CA ALA A 133 -14.88 -17.51 -2.24
C ALA A 133 -13.57 -17.98 -2.91
N LEU A 134 -13.01 -17.19 -3.83
CA LEU A 134 -11.74 -17.48 -4.47
C LEU A 134 -10.60 -17.53 -3.46
N LEU A 135 -10.51 -16.55 -2.56
CA LEU A 135 -9.48 -16.54 -1.52
C LEU A 135 -9.62 -17.73 -0.57
N MET A 136 -10.84 -18.09 -0.15
CA MET A 136 -11.09 -19.29 0.66
C MET A 136 -10.65 -20.56 -0.04
N LEU A 137 -10.95 -20.69 -1.34
CA LEU A 137 -10.52 -21.83 -2.14
C LEU A 137 -8.99 -21.93 -2.18
N ILE A 138 -8.31 -20.79 -2.34
CA ILE A 138 -6.85 -20.75 -2.29
C ILE A 138 -6.33 -21.18 -0.91
N GLN A 139 -6.90 -20.66 0.19
CA GLN A 139 -6.50 -21.06 1.56
C GLN A 139 -6.70 -22.56 1.78
N LEU A 140 -7.83 -23.11 1.33
CA LEU A 140 -8.12 -24.54 1.42
C LEU A 140 -7.12 -25.38 0.61
N GLY A 141 -6.73 -24.91 -0.59
CA GLY A 141 -5.68 -25.52 -1.39
C GLY A 141 -4.33 -25.56 -0.68
N TYR A 142 -3.92 -24.47 -0.04
CA TYR A 142 -2.71 -24.45 0.79
C TYR A 142 -2.81 -25.42 1.97
N LEU A 143 -3.94 -25.45 2.69
CA LEU A 143 -4.14 -26.37 3.81
C LEU A 143 -4.08 -27.84 3.38
N ALA A 144 -4.73 -28.19 2.26
CA ALA A 144 -4.68 -29.55 1.70
C ALA A 144 -3.24 -29.92 1.31
N MET A 145 -2.50 -28.98 0.71
CA MET A 145 -1.10 -29.19 0.33
C MET A 145 -0.19 -29.34 1.55
N TYR A 146 -0.36 -28.54 2.61
CA TYR A 146 0.35 -28.70 3.88
C TYR A 146 0.05 -30.06 4.51
N ALA A 147 -1.23 -30.46 4.57
CA ALA A 147 -1.63 -31.75 5.10
C ALA A 147 -1.03 -32.92 4.31
N LEU A 148 -1.01 -32.83 2.97
CA LEU A 148 -0.40 -33.85 2.12
C LEU A 148 1.12 -33.92 2.30
N ALA A 149 1.80 -32.79 2.40
CA ALA A 149 3.25 -32.74 2.63
C ALA A 149 3.62 -33.31 4.01
N LEU A 150 2.82 -33.05 5.04
CA LEU A 150 3.00 -33.64 6.37
C LEU A 150 2.66 -35.13 6.37
N TYR A 151 1.62 -35.56 5.65
CA TYR A 151 1.29 -36.98 5.49
C TYR A 151 2.40 -37.75 4.76
N LYS A 152 3.00 -37.14 3.74
CA LYS A 152 4.11 -37.69 2.94
C LYS A 152 5.50 -37.20 3.36
N PHE A 153 5.69 -36.87 4.63
CA PHE A 153 6.94 -36.23 5.07
C PHE A 153 8.19 -37.08 4.78
N HIS A 154 8.09 -38.41 4.85
CA HIS A 154 9.18 -39.32 4.49
C HIS A 154 9.59 -39.21 3.02
N ASP A 155 8.62 -39.07 2.11
CA ASP A 155 8.88 -38.92 0.68
C ASP A 155 9.54 -37.57 0.39
N VAL A 156 9.11 -36.51 1.10
CA VAL A 156 9.68 -35.16 0.99
C VAL A 156 11.14 -35.14 1.44
N LEU A 157 11.46 -35.76 2.58
CA LEU A 157 12.83 -35.85 3.09
C LEU A 157 13.73 -36.71 2.19
N ARG A 158 13.19 -37.82 1.67
CA ARG A 158 13.91 -38.68 0.72
C ARG A 158 14.22 -37.92 -0.57
N ALA A 159 13.22 -37.27 -1.15
CA ALA A 159 13.38 -36.48 -2.38
C ALA A 159 14.38 -35.33 -2.20
N SER A 160 14.39 -34.64 -1.04
CA SER A 160 15.36 -33.57 -0.80
C SER A 160 16.79 -34.09 -0.68
N HIS A 161 16.97 -35.25 -0.05
CA HIS A 161 18.27 -35.88 0.05
C HIS A 161 18.77 -36.37 -1.32
N GLU A 162 17.90 -36.99 -2.12
CA GLU A 162 18.26 -37.51 -3.45
C GLU A 162 18.57 -36.39 -4.45
N LEU A 163 17.78 -35.30 -4.45
CA LEU A 163 17.89 -34.24 -5.47
C LEU A 163 18.92 -33.16 -5.12
N TYR A 164 19.12 -32.88 -3.83
CA TYR A 164 19.97 -31.77 -3.35
C TYR A 164 21.07 -32.21 -2.37
N ALA A 165 21.28 -33.51 -2.18
CA ALA A 165 22.25 -34.09 -1.23
C ALA A 165 22.10 -33.55 0.21
N SER A 166 20.92 -33.06 0.57
CA SER A 166 20.69 -32.33 1.83
C SER A 166 19.34 -32.66 2.47
N ALA A 167 19.39 -33.25 3.67
CA ALA A 167 18.21 -33.50 4.49
C ALA A 167 17.71 -32.24 5.21
N THR A 168 18.57 -31.22 5.36
CA THR A 168 18.20 -29.97 6.04
C THR A 168 17.19 -29.18 5.21
N LEU A 169 17.30 -29.20 3.88
CA LEU A 169 16.34 -28.55 2.99
C LEU A 169 14.92 -29.11 3.14
N GLY A 170 14.75 -30.43 3.11
CA GLY A 170 13.44 -31.05 3.34
C GLY A 170 12.88 -30.72 4.73
N SER A 171 13.74 -30.66 5.75
CA SER A 171 13.34 -30.30 7.11
C SER A 171 12.89 -28.83 7.23
N ILE A 172 13.58 -27.90 6.57
CA ILE A 172 13.21 -26.48 6.50
C ILE A 172 11.86 -26.31 5.80
N LEU A 173 11.64 -27.02 4.70
CA LEU A 173 10.38 -26.98 3.96
C LEU A 173 9.22 -27.52 4.80
N LEU A 174 9.40 -28.65 5.50
CA LEU A 174 8.38 -29.18 6.41
C LEU A 174 8.08 -28.22 7.58
N MET A 175 9.12 -27.60 8.16
CA MET A 175 8.97 -26.59 9.22
C MET A 175 8.17 -25.38 8.72
N ALA A 176 8.44 -24.92 7.49
CA ALA A 176 7.67 -23.86 6.85
C ALA A 176 6.19 -24.27 6.68
N GLY A 177 5.90 -25.53 6.36
CA GLY A 177 4.53 -26.05 6.31
C GLY A 177 3.83 -26.02 7.67
N VAL A 178 4.50 -26.46 8.73
CA VAL A 178 3.96 -26.44 10.10
C VAL A 178 3.66 -25.01 10.55
N LEU A 179 4.58 -24.07 10.30
CA LEU A 179 4.39 -22.64 10.60
C LEU A 179 3.31 -22.00 9.74
N GLY A 180 3.11 -22.49 8.51
CA GLY A 180 2.11 -21.96 7.59
C GLY A 180 0.68 -22.34 7.92
N VAL A 181 0.45 -23.51 8.53
CA VAL A 181 -0.91 -23.98 8.89
C VAL A 181 -1.66 -22.96 9.76
N PRO A 182 -1.13 -22.46 10.89
CA PRO A 182 -1.81 -21.44 11.70
C PRO A 182 -2.10 -20.15 10.94
N VAL A 183 -1.17 -19.70 10.10
CA VAL A 183 -1.31 -18.47 9.31
C VAL A 183 -2.45 -18.59 8.29
N ARG A 184 -2.54 -19.73 7.61
CA ARG A 184 -3.61 -20.01 6.63
C ARG A 184 -4.96 -20.21 7.31
N LEU A 185 -5.00 -20.86 8.47
CA LEU A 185 -6.21 -20.96 9.29
C LEU A 185 -6.71 -19.57 9.71
N TYR A 186 -5.83 -18.70 10.19
CA TYR A 186 -6.19 -17.32 10.53
C TYR A 186 -6.77 -16.57 9.33
N GLN A 187 -6.11 -16.63 8.16
CA GLN A 187 -6.60 -15.97 6.95
C GLN A 187 -7.96 -16.54 6.50
N PHE A 188 -8.13 -17.85 6.53
CA PHE A 188 -9.38 -18.53 6.20
C PHE A 188 -10.51 -18.08 7.12
N THR A 189 -10.28 -18.11 8.43
CA THR A 189 -11.26 -17.67 9.43
C THR A 189 -11.60 -16.18 9.29
N ALA A 190 -10.60 -15.33 9.04
CA ALA A 190 -10.83 -13.90 8.84
C ALA A 190 -11.64 -13.60 7.55
N LEU A 191 -11.45 -14.38 6.49
CA LEU A 191 -12.26 -14.34 5.27
C LEU A 191 -13.68 -14.88 5.50
N ALA A 192 -13.82 -15.92 6.32
CA ALA A 192 -15.10 -16.55 6.68
C ALA A 192 -16.00 -15.57 7.42
N PHE A 193 -15.45 -14.83 8.37
CA PHE A 193 -16.17 -13.84 9.18
C PHE A 193 -16.21 -12.42 8.58
N ASP A 194 -15.73 -12.23 7.35
CA ASP A 194 -15.75 -10.93 6.64
C ASP A 194 -15.12 -9.78 7.45
N TYR A 195 -13.93 -10.02 8.01
CA TYR A 195 -13.32 -9.08 8.93
C TYR A 195 -13.00 -7.73 8.24
N PRO A 196 -13.54 -6.58 8.70
CA PRO A 196 -13.51 -5.33 7.94
C PRO A 196 -12.11 -4.73 7.76
N ASP A 197 -11.18 -4.97 8.70
CA ASP A 197 -9.80 -4.46 8.66
C ASP A 197 -8.79 -5.48 8.12
N LEU A 198 -9.26 -6.54 7.45
CA LEU A 198 -8.41 -7.63 6.99
C LEU A 198 -7.29 -7.16 6.06
N GLY A 199 -7.57 -6.21 5.16
CA GLY A 199 -6.57 -5.66 4.24
C GLY A 199 -5.42 -4.94 4.95
N LEU A 200 -5.71 -4.21 6.03
CA LEU A 200 -4.69 -3.50 6.82
C LEU A 200 -3.83 -4.46 7.63
N LYS A 201 -4.44 -5.47 8.27
CA LYS A 201 -3.70 -6.52 9.00
C LYS A 201 -2.85 -7.37 8.05
N PHE A 202 -3.38 -7.69 6.88
CA PHE A 202 -2.65 -8.44 5.85
C PHE A 202 -1.41 -7.68 5.37
N ARG A 203 -1.45 -6.34 5.29
CA ARG A 203 -0.27 -5.53 4.95
C ARG A 203 0.93 -5.81 5.86
N TRP A 204 0.67 -5.91 7.15
CA TRP A 204 1.70 -6.21 8.16
C TRP A 204 2.14 -7.67 8.12
N LEU A 205 1.23 -8.60 7.84
CA LEU A 205 1.55 -10.03 7.73
C LEU A 205 2.23 -10.40 6.40
N PHE A 206 2.07 -9.59 5.35
CA PHE A 206 2.49 -9.89 3.99
C PHE A 206 3.99 -10.25 3.86
N PRO A 207 4.96 -9.54 4.48
CA PRO A 207 6.37 -9.90 4.36
C PRO A 207 6.67 -11.32 4.89
N ALA A 208 6.06 -11.69 6.01
CA ALA A 208 6.22 -13.01 6.60
C ALA A 208 5.53 -14.09 5.76
N VAL A 209 4.31 -13.82 5.27
CA VAL A 209 3.56 -14.72 4.38
C VAL A 209 4.30 -14.92 3.06
N LEU A 210 4.89 -13.86 2.50
CA LEU A 210 5.68 -13.94 1.25
C LEU A 210 6.90 -14.84 1.44
N LEU A 211 7.67 -14.67 2.53
CA LEU A 211 8.83 -15.51 2.81
C LEU A 211 8.43 -16.98 3.01
N LEU A 212 7.36 -17.20 3.76
CA LEU A 212 6.79 -18.53 3.97
C LEU A 212 6.39 -19.18 2.63
N ASP A 213 5.73 -18.43 1.75
CA ASP A 213 5.24 -18.92 0.47
C ASP A 213 6.35 -19.13 -0.56
N THR A 214 7.40 -18.29 -0.56
CA THR A 214 8.55 -18.49 -1.45
C THR A 214 9.36 -19.71 -1.04
N VAL A 215 9.56 -19.93 0.26
CA VAL A 215 10.15 -21.16 0.78
C VAL A 215 9.27 -22.35 0.39
N TRP A 216 7.96 -22.25 0.58
CA TRP A 216 7.03 -23.34 0.27
C TRP A 216 6.89 -23.63 -1.24
N ALA A 217 7.06 -22.62 -2.11
CA ALA A 217 7.02 -22.79 -3.57
C ALA A 217 8.14 -23.69 -4.11
N ALA A 218 9.15 -24.03 -3.30
CA ALA A 218 10.18 -24.99 -3.65
C ALA A 218 9.76 -26.46 -3.47
N ILE A 219 8.66 -26.76 -2.76
CA ILE A 219 8.22 -28.16 -2.55
C ILE A 219 7.90 -28.92 -3.84
N PRO A 220 7.21 -28.34 -4.84
CA PRO A 220 7.00 -29.04 -6.11
C PRO A 220 8.33 -29.41 -6.79
N LEU A 221 9.39 -28.60 -6.63
CA LEU A 221 10.70 -28.86 -7.23
C LEU A 221 11.34 -30.16 -6.72
N LEU A 222 11.03 -30.58 -5.49
CA LEU A 222 11.48 -31.88 -4.98
C LEU A 222 10.97 -33.06 -5.81
N PHE A 223 9.83 -32.89 -6.49
CA PHE A 223 9.19 -33.91 -7.32
C PHE A 223 9.40 -33.69 -8.82
N LEU A 224 10.45 -32.94 -9.21
CA LEU A 224 10.85 -32.68 -10.61
C LEU A 224 10.90 -33.97 -11.46
N VAL A 225 11.35 -35.07 -10.86
CA VAL A 225 11.49 -36.37 -11.53
C VAL A 225 10.13 -37.04 -11.78
N GLN A 226 9.16 -36.93 -10.87
CA GLN A 226 7.83 -37.56 -11.04
C GLN A 226 6.88 -36.73 -11.91
N LEU A 227 6.92 -35.40 -11.81
CA LEU A 227 5.86 -34.52 -12.34
C LEU A 227 6.29 -33.73 -13.60
N ARG A 228 7.52 -33.92 -14.09
CA ARG A 228 8.06 -33.31 -15.34
C ARG A 228 7.88 -31.78 -15.37
N GLY A 229 7.69 -31.19 -16.55
CA GLY A 229 7.59 -29.73 -16.74
C GLY A 229 6.41 -29.05 -16.01
N LEU A 230 5.40 -29.81 -15.57
CA LEU A 230 4.28 -29.28 -14.80
C LEU A 230 4.72 -28.71 -13.45
N VAL A 231 5.82 -29.24 -12.90
CA VAL A 231 6.42 -28.79 -11.63
C VAL A 231 6.85 -27.33 -11.69
N LEU A 232 7.48 -26.91 -12.78
CA LEU A 232 7.94 -25.53 -12.95
C LEU A 232 6.76 -24.57 -12.99
N VAL A 233 5.67 -24.97 -13.65
CA VAL A 233 4.43 -24.19 -13.70
C VAL A 233 3.79 -24.09 -12.32
N CYS A 234 3.71 -25.19 -11.56
CA CYS A 234 3.18 -25.19 -10.20
C CYS A 234 4.03 -24.35 -9.24
N ALA A 235 5.37 -24.47 -9.29
CA ALA A 235 6.28 -23.69 -8.48
C ALA A 235 6.17 -22.18 -8.79
N ALA A 236 6.13 -21.81 -10.08
CA ALA A 236 5.94 -20.43 -10.51
C ALA A 236 4.58 -19.88 -10.07
N ALA A 237 3.51 -20.67 -10.21
CA ALA A 237 2.17 -20.28 -9.78
C ALA A 237 2.12 -20.02 -8.27
N LEU A 238 2.71 -20.90 -7.45
CA LEU A 238 2.79 -20.74 -6.00
C LEU A 238 3.64 -19.52 -5.58
N ALA A 239 4.73 -19.24 -6.31
CA ALA A 239 5.57 -18.08 -6.04
C ALA A 239 4.87 -16.75 -6.37
N PHE A 240 3.97 -16.73 -7.36
CA PHE A 240 3.24 -15.52 -7.76
C PHE A 240 1.93 -15.32 -6.99
N LEU A 241 1.37 -16.38 -6.42
CA LEU A 241 0.10 -16.36 -5.69
C LEU A 241 0.02 -15.31 -4.55
N PRO A 242 1.07 -15.05 -3.75
CA PRO A 242 1.05 -14.03 -2.69
C PRO A 242 0.77 -12.62 -3.23
N PHE A 243 1.30 -12.29 -4.42
CA PHE A 243 1.09 -10.99 -5.06
C PHE A 243 -0.37 -10.84 -5.52
N SER A 244 -0.95 -11.91 -6.08
CA SER A 244 -2.36 -11.95 -6.46
C SER A 244 -3.28 -11.79 -5.23
N GLN A 245 -3.00 -12.52 -4.14
CA GLN A 245 -3.75 -12.41 -2.88
C GLN A 245 -3.72 -10.99 -2.32
N ARG A 246 -2.54 -10.36 -2.32
CA ARG A 246 -2.35 -8.98 -1.85
C ARG A 246 -3.22 -8.00 -2.64
N THR A 247 -3.16 -8.06 -3.96
CA THR A 247 -3.91 -7.16 -4.85
C THR A 247 -5.42 -7.34 -4.67
N LEU A 248 -5.91 -8.59 -4.60
CA LEU A 248 -7.32 -8.89 -4.41
C LEU A 248 -7.85 -8.45 -3.04
N LEU A 249 -7.08 -8.67 -1.97
CA LEU A 249 -7.47 -8.24 -0.61
C LEU A 249 -7.57 -6.71 -0.52
N TYR A 250 -6.64 -5.96 -1.13
CA TYR A 250 -6.76 -4.50 -1.17
C TYR A 250 -7.93 -4.03 -2.00
N ALA A 251 -8.13 -4.59 -3.20
CA ALA A 251 -9.25 -4.21 -4.05
C ALA A 251 -10.61 -4.44 -3.36
N ALA A 252 -10.76 -5.53 -2.61
CA ALA A 252 -12.02 -5.90 -1.95
C ALA A 252 -12.24 -5.29 -0.56
N TYR A 253 -11.18 -4.90 0.16
CA TYR A 253 -11.24 -4.45 1.56
C TYR A 253 -10.62 -3.05 1.83
N ALA A 254 -10.11 -2.32 0.84
CA ALA A 254 -9.57 -0.97 1.05
C ALA A 254 -10.64 0.09 1.43
N HIS A 255 -11.93 -0.18 1.22
CA HIS A 255 -13.02 0.79 1.40
C HIS A 255 -13.83 0.65 2.71
N SER A 256 -13.53 -0.31 3.59
CA SER A 256 -14.30 -0.51 4.83
C SER A 256 -13.93 0.42 5.99
N GLY A 257 -12.78 1.10 5.94
CA GLY A 257 -12.28 1.94 7.04
C GLY A 257 -12.98 3.30 7.24
N GLY A 258 -13.98 3.63 6.42
CA GLY A 258 -14.63 4.95 6.43
C GLY A 258 -16.04 5.02 7.02
N ARG A 259 -16.59 3.92 7.56
CA ARG A 259 -18.01 3.88 7.98
C ARG A 259 -18.30 3.49 9.43
N SER A 260 -17.30 3.30 10.28
CA SER A 260 -17.53 2.96 11.70
C SER A 260 -17.05 4.08 12.61
N SER A 261 -17.89 5.09 12.84
CA SER A 261 -17.99 5.93 14.06
C SER A 261 -19.01 7.06 13.86
N ALA A 262 -20.23 6.72 13.43
CA ALA A 262 -21.40 7.57 13.63
C ALA A 262 -22.37 6.77 14.49
N ILE A 263 -21.98 6.55 15.76
CA ILE A 263 -22.92 6.15 16.79
C ILE A 263 -23.79 7.38 17.02
N GLN A 264 -24.97 7.31 16.44
CA GLN A 264 -26.10 8.20 16.60
C GLN A 264 -26.44 8.27 18.09
N MET A 265 -26.02 9.34 18.75
CA MET A 265 -26.58 9.73 20.05
C MET A 265 -28.00 10.25 19.79
N PRO A 266 -29.06 9.63 20.34
CA PRO A 266 -30.39 10.20 20.28
C PRO A 266 -30.42 11.42 21.22
N GLY A 267 -30.86 12.55 20.67
CA GLY A 267 -31.06 13.76 21.45
C GLY A 267 -32.04 13.52 22.60
N ALA A 268 -31.72 14.12 23.75
CA ALA A 268 -32.69 14.39 24.79
C ALA A 268 -32.68 15.90 25.02
N HIS A 269 -33.81 16.50 24.65
CA HIS A 269 -34.29 17.77 25.17
C HIS A 269 -34.52 17.69 26.69
#